data_AF-A0A3D2UYK8-F1
#
_entry.id   AF-A0A3D2UYK8-F1
#
_cell.length_a   1.000
_cell.length_b   1.000
_cell.length_c   1.000
_cell.angle_alpha   90.00
_cell.angle_beta   90.00
_cell.angle_gamma   90.00
#
_symmetry.space_group_name_H-M   'P 1'
#
loop_
_entity.id
_entity.type
_entity.pdbx_description
1 polymer ?
#
loop_
_entity_poly.entity_id
_entity_poly.type
_entity_poly.pdbx_seq_one_letter_code
_entity_poly.pdbx_strand_id
1 'polypeptide(L)'
;HQPDNQHESDPEFILWKNRNIEPQKQEGFYNLQVKLILGDFTVVQAKALASIAEKFAGETIICTVNQNVMIPWAKEDAFGAIFGELKKIGLHKAGTEEIRDITCCPGSETCNLGITASRGLVQELNTEMESGFEESKDFDHISIKASGCPNSCGQHHIASIGFHGGAKKLNGILTPHYEVFLGGRVSEDEVVFGTSVIKIPAKNAPSAMKLSLADYKAGKENNETFGEYFDRKGKIHFRDLLKPLKDLPDIEKSPQSYIDYGSTEKFSLEDRGQGECAGAVTDMITDRISEAERALFQGKLSLEKNAYKGTGEHAKHSVIASARALLVTEGMDFNDDWECLKKFQSLVIDMEIVSAKFAKLIDSFESIPEATDAKTAEWWLSEAGQLLEECKNVQNKMQEDKSLRMRVGGEDPKGSKAANGNSKQSIDLLGVKCPFNYVKTKIKLETMASGSILEVLLDEGEPSENVPRSIKNDGHKVVSLTEENGHYKLIVEKA
;
A
#
# COMPACT_ATOMS: atom_id res chain seq x y z
N HIS A 1 37.81 13.74 -8.42
CA HIS A 1 38.21 13.59 -7.01
C HIS A 1 39.59 12.96 -6.95
N GLN A 2 40.35 13.09 -5.85
CA GLN A 2 41.54 12.25 -5.67
C GLN A 2 41.08 10.82 -5.37
N PRO A 3 41.70 9.77 -5.94
CA PRO A 3 41.33 8.40 -5.66
C PRO A 3 41.57 8.07 -4.18
N ASP A 4 40.52 7.62 -3.50
CA ASP A 4 40.59 7.20 -2.10
C ASP A 4 40.89 5.70 -2.03
N ASN A 5 42.18 5.37 -1.91
CA ASN A 5 42.65 4.00 -1.90
C ASN A 5 42.60 3.34 -0.51
N GLN A 6 41.99 3.99 0.49
CA GLN A 6 41.97 3.47 1.88
C GLN A 6 41.28 2.11 2.01
N HIS A 7 40.38 1.77 1.08
CA HIS A 7 39.57 0.56 1.15
C HIS A 7 40.01 -0.55 0.20
N GLU A 8 41.03 -0.37 -0.64
CA GLU A 8 41.37 -1.35 -1.69
C GLU A 8 41.76 -2.74 -1.19
N SER A 9 42.20 -2.86 0.06
CA SER A 9 42.52 -4.14 0.72
C SER A 9 41.43 -4.64 1.68
N ASP A 10 40.33 -3.89 1.86
CA ASP A 10 39.20 -4.29 2.69
C ASP A 10 38.41 -5.42 1.98
N PRO A 11 38.30 -6.63 2.56
CA PRO A 11 37.54 -7.73 1.97
C PRO A 11 36.08 -7.35 1.70
N GLU A 12 35.46 -6.51 2.53
CA GLU A 12 34.08 -6.05 2.32
C GLU A 12 33.99 -5.13 1.11
N PHE A 13 35.00 -4.27 0.88
CA PHE A 13 35.07 -3.42 -0.29
C PHE A 13 35.25 -4.22 -1.57
N ILE A 14 36.13 -5.23 -1.55
CA ILE A 14 36.37 -6.11 -2.71
C ILE A 14 35.07 -6.86 -3.06
N LEU A 15 34.40 -7.42 -2.06
CA LEU A 15 33.13 -8.11 -2.26
C LEU A 15 32.06 -7.14 -2.77
N TRP A 16 31.90 -5.98 -2.15
CA TRP A 16 30.95 -4.95 -2.57
C TRP A 16 31.21 -4.47 -4.00
N LYS A 17 32.47 -4.16 -4.35
CA LYS A 17 32.86 -3.75 -5.72
C LYS A 17 32.48 -4.83 -6.74
N ASN A 18 32.68 -6.10 -6.41
CA ASN A 18 32.39 -7.21 -7.32
C ASN A 18 30.89 -7.53 -7.48
N ARG A 19 30.05 -7.19 -6.49
CA ARG A 19 28.63 -7.59 -6.46
C ARG A 19 27.66 -6.45 -6.72
N ASN A 20 28.06 -5.21 -6.46
CA ASN A 20 27.16 -4.06 -6.48
C ASN A 20 27.52 -3.05 -7.56
N ILE A 21 28.54 -3.29 -8.37
CA ILE A 21 28.98 -2.39 -9.43
C ILE A 21 28.87 -3.09 -10.77
N GLU A 22 28.12 -2.49 -11.69
CA GLU A 22 27.95 -2.99 -13.06
C GLU A 22 28.39 -1.92 -14.06
N PRO A 23 29.22 -2.24 -15.08
CA PRO A 23 29.58 -1.30 -16.14
C PRO A 23 28.34 -0.81 -16.91
N GLN A 24 28.34 0.48 -17.26
CA GLN A 24 27.35 1.03 -18.18
C GLN A 24 27.74 0.81 -19.64
N LYS A 25 26.80 1.06 -20.55
CA LYS A 25 27.08 1.13 -22.00
C LYS A 25 28.08 2.24 -22.33
N GLN A 26 28.14 3.30 -21.52
CA GLN A 26 29.08 4.41 -21.64
C GLN A 26 30.40 4.04 -20.97
N GLU A 27 31.48 4.05 -21.74
CA GLU A 27 32.82 3.70 -21.26
C GLU A 27 33.25 4.56 -20.06
N GLY A 28 33.79 3.91 -19.03
CA GLY A 28 34.28 4.55 -17.80
C GLY A 28 33.20 4.93 -16.79
N PHE A 29 31.92 4.64 -17.06
CA PHE A 29 30.81 4.85 -16.12
C PHE A 29 30.20 3.53 -15.65
N TYR A 30 29.72 3.55 -14.41
CA TYR A 30 29.20 2.37 -13.73
C TYR A 30 27.88 2.69 -13.02
N ASN A 31 27.04 1.66 -12.92
CA ASN A 31 25.87 1.62 -12.06
C ASN A 31 26.25 1.03 -10.72
N LEU A 32 25.95 1.76 -9.65
CA LEU A 32 26.18 1.30 -8.29
C LEU A 32 24.85 0.94 -7.65
N GLN A 33 24.72 -0.29 -7.18
CA GLN A 33 23.55 -0.79 -6.49
C GLN A 33 23.73 -0.73 -4.97
N VAL A 34 22.69 -0.27 -4.27
CA VAL A 34 22.62 -0.17 -2.82
C VAL A 34 21.47 -1.06 -2.35
N LYS A 35 21.83 -2.12 -1.62
CA LYS A 35 20.87 -3.06 -1.06
C LYS A 35 20.12 -2.43 0.11
N LEU A 36 18.80 -2.59 0.12
CA LEU A 36 17.91 -2.13 1.17
C LEU A 36 17.14 -3.32 1.76
N ILE A 37 17.27 -3.53 3.06
CA ILE A 37 16.50 -4.57 3.74
C ILE A 37 15.03 -4.13 3.79
N LEU A 38 14.12 -4.95 3.25
CA LEU A 38 12.69 -4.66 3.10
C LEU A 38 12.35 -3.44 2.22
N GLY A 39 13.34 -2.90 1.50
CA GLY A 39 13.21 -1.63 0.78
C GLY A 39 13.19 -0.39 1.67
N ASP A 40 13.50 -0.54 2.97
CA ASP A 40 13.42 0.55 3.93
C ASP A 40 14.76 1.31 4.05
N PHE A 41 14.67 2.62 4.20
CA PHE A 41 15.78 3.48 4.59
C PHE A 41 15.26 4.72 5.31
N THR A 42 16.07 5.25 6.23
CA THR A 42 15.73 6.43 7.02
C THR A 42 15.91 7.73 6.23
N VAL A 43 15.31 8.82 6.70
CA VAL A 43 15.54 10.17 6.12
C VAL A 43 17.03 10.56 6.15
N VAL A 44 17.78 10.11 7.16
CA VAL A 44 19.23 10.37 7.26
C VAL A 44 19.97 9.63 6.14
N GLN A 45 19.65 8.34 5.93
CA GLN A 45 20.20 7.56 4.82
C GLN A 45 19.79 8.14 3.46
N ALA A 46 18.55 8.59 3.30
CA ALA A 46 18.07 9.23 2.07
C ALA A 46 18.91 10.46 1.69
N LYS A 47 19.13 11.36 2.65
CA LYS A 47 19.96 12.57 2.46
C LYS A 47 21.40 12.20 2.13
N ALA A 48 21.95 11.19 2.80
CA ALA A 48 23.30 10.72 2.55
C ALA A 48 23.45 10.12 1.14
N LEU A 49 22.49 9.29 0.69
CA LEU A 49 22.46 8.76 -0.68
C LEU A 49 22.38 9.89 -1.72
N ALA A 50 21.56 10.91 -1.48
CA ALA A 50 21.49 12.09 -2.35
C ALA A 50 22.83 12.84 -2.41
N SER A 51 23.49 13.07 -1.27
CA SER A 51 24.82 13.67 -1.22
C SER A 51 25.90 12.81 -1.89
N ILE A 52 25.79 11.49 -1.82
CA ILE A 52 26.69 10.57 -2.53
C ILE A 52 26.52 10.72 -4.04
N ALA A 53 25.27 10.68 -4.53
CA ALA A 53 24.95 10.82 -5.95
C ALA A 53 25.40 12.19 -6.50
N GLU A 54 25.24 13.25 -5.72
CA GLU A 54 25.66 14.61 -6.08
C GLU A 54 27.19 14.77 -6.16
N LYS A 55 27.93 14.23 -5.19
CA LYS A 55 29.38 14.41 -5.13
C LYS A 55 30.14 13.48 -6.06
N PHE A 56 29.70 12.23 -6.14
CA PHE A 56 30.51 11.13 -6.70
C PHE A 56 29.95 10.52 -7.98
N ALA A 57 28.77 10.95 -8.43
CA ALA A 57 28.08 10.35 -9.56
C ALA A 57 27.31 11.42 -10.37
N GLY A 58 26.17 11.06 -10.98
CA GLY A 58 25.41 11.93 -11.89
C GLY A 58 24.15 12.54 -11.28
N GLU A 59 24.14 12.88 -9.98
CA GLU A 59 23.01 13.55 -9.30
C GLU A 59 21.65 12.83 -9.43
N THR A 60 21.69 11.54 -9.72
CA THR A 60 20.50 10.73 -10.03
C THR A 60 20.44 9.52 -9.11
N ILE A 61 19.23 9.17 -8.68
CA ILE A 61 18.93 7.95 -7.91
C ILE A 61 17.74 7.27 -8.58
N ILE A 62 17.81 5.95 -8.75
CA ILE A 62 16.75 5.12 -9.32
C ILE A 62 16.34 4.07 -8.28
N CYS A 63 15.05 3.99 -7.96
CA CYS A 63 14.51 2.88 -7.17
C CYS A 63 14.25 1.68 -8.10
N THR A 64 14.77 0.51 -7.76
CA THR A 64 14.65 -0.69 -8.59
C THR A 64 13.40 -1.49 -8.26
N VAL A 65 12.99 -2.37 -9.19
CA VAL A 65 11.83 -3.26 -9.00
C VAL A 65 12.01 -4.28 -7.87
N ASN A 66 13.26 -4.53 -7.45
CA ASN A 66 13.62 -5.40 -6.34
C ASN A 66 13.75 -4.63 -5.01
N GLN A 67 13.19 -3.41 -4.93
CA GLN A 67 13.16 -2.57 -3.73
C GLN A 67 14.53 -2.02 -3.30
N ASN A 68 15.50 -1.93 -4.21
CA ASN A 68 16.82 -1.35 -3.96
C ASN A 68 16.97 0.04 -4.57
N VAL A 69 18.13 0.65 -4.34
CA VAL A 69 18.53 1.93 -4.93
C VAL A 69 19.70 1.72 -5.88
N MET A 70 19.66 2.37 -7.04
CA MET A 70 20.77 2.43 -8.00
C MET A 70 21.24 3.88 -8.19
N ILE A 71 22.55 4.09 -8.16
CA ILE A 71 23.22 5.37 -8.41
C ILE A 71 24.02 5.22 -9.72
N PRO A 72 23.51 5.74 -10.85
CA PRO A 72 24.22 5.69 -12.13
C PRO A 72 25.31 6.78 -12.22
N TRP A 73 26.19 6.62 -13.20
CA TRP A 73 27.23 7.57 -13.59
C TRP A 73 28.38 7.69 -12.58
N ALA A 74 28.57 6.67 -11.74
CA ALA A 74 29.75 6.57 -10.90
C ALA A 74 30.99 6.27 -11.76
N LYS A 75 32.14 6.81 -11.36
CA LYS A 75 33.44 6.48 -11.95
C LYS A 75 34.24 5.59 -11.00
N GLU A 76 35.15 4.80 -11.57
CA GLU A 76 35.93 3.83 -10.79
C GLU A 76 36.79 4.48 -9.70
N ASP A 77 37.34 5.67 -9.95
CA ASP A 77 38.13 6.42 -8.98
C ASP A 77 37.32 6.90 -7.76
N ALA A 78 35.98 6.87 -7.84
CA ALA A 78 35.07 7.25 -6.76
C ALA A 78 34.62 6.07 -5.89
N PHE A 79 34.87 4.81 -6.28
CA PHE A 79 34.32 3.64 -5.58
C PHE A 79 34.71 3.58 -4.11
N GLY A 80 35.98 3.84 -3.78
CA GLY A 80 36.45 3.84 -2.39
C GLY A 80 35.73 4.89 -1.53
N ALA A 81 35.60 6.12 -2.05
CA ALA A 81 34.91 7.19 -1.36
C ALA A 81 33.41 6.90 -1.16
N ILE A 82 32.74 6.37 -2.20
CA ILE A 82 31.33 6.00 -2.10
C ILE A 82 31.13 4.88 -1.07
N PHE A 83 31.96 3.84 -1.12
CA PHE A 83 31.92 2.76 -0.13
C PHE A 83 32.10 3.28 1.29
N GLY A 84 33.06 4.19 1.51
CA GLY A 84 33.29 4.83 2.82
C GLY A 84 32.05 5.60 3.33
N GLU A 85 31.38 6.37 2.46
CA GLU A 85 30.14 7.08 2.83
C GLU A 85 28.97 6.12 3.09
N LEU A 86 28.81 5.07 2.27
CA LEU A 86 27.81 4.01 2.51
C LEU A 86 28.06 3.26 3.82
N LYS A 87 29.33 3.04 4.18
CA LYS A 87 29.73 2.36 5.41
C LYS A 87 29.30 3.16 6.64
N LYS A 88 29.45 4.48 6.62
CA LYS A 88 29.00 5.40 7.70
C LYS A 88 27.50 5.30 7.98
N ILE A 89 26.68 5.01 6.96
CA ILE A 89 25.21 4.93 7.08
C ILE A 89 24.69 3.49 7.09
N GLY A 90 25.57 2.49 7.15
CA GLY A 90 25.21 1.07 7.22
C GLY A 90 24.66 0.46 5.92
N LEU A 91 24.87 1.09 4.76
CA LEU A 91 24.36 0.65 3.45
C LEU A 91 25.45 0.12 2.49
N HIS A 92 26.57 -0.36 3.04
CA HIS A 92 27.74 -0.85 2.29
C HIS A 92 27.70 -2.35 1.99
N LYS A 93 26.64 -3.07 2.42
CA LYS A 93 26.55 -4.52 2.27
C LYS A 93 26.43 -4.92 0.79
N ALA A 94 27.13 -6.00 0.43
CA ALA A 94 27.09 -6.59 -0.90
C ALA A 94 25.82 -7.45 -1.13
N GLY A 95 25.57 -7.83 -2.39
CA GLY A 95 24.62 -8.88 -2.75
C GLY A 95 23.24 -8.37 -3.16
N THR A 96 23.20 -7.31 -3.95
CA THR A 96 22.01 -6.89 -4.73
C THR A 96 21.77 -7.86 -5.87
N GLU A 97 20.50 -8.13 -6.20
CA GLU A 97 20.11 -9.01 -7.32
C GLU A 97 20.59 -10.47 -7.19
N GLU A 98 20.91 -10.90 -5.97
CA GLU A 98 21.23 -12.28 -5.62
C GLU A 98 20.13 -12.90 -4.75
N ILE A 99 20.26 -14.18 -4.40
CA ILE A 99 19.29 -14.89 -3.54
C ILE A 99 19.01 -14.22 -2.19
N ARG A 100 19.96 -13.41 -1.69
CA ARG A 100 19.83 -12.67 -0.43
C ARG A 100 18.99 -11.40 -0.60
N ASP A 101 18.63 -11.01 -1.81
CA ASP A 101 17.89 -9.80 -2.14
C ASP A 101 16.39 -10.10 -2.22
N ILE A 102 15.78 -10.30 -1.06
CA ILE A 102 14.43 -10.83 -0.94
C ILE A 102 13.41 -9.69 -0.98
N THR A 103 12.52 -9.71 -1.97
CA THR A 103 11.45 -8.72 -2.13
C THR A 103 10.21 -9.11 -1.35
N CYS A 104 9.53 -8.17 -0.69
CA CYS A 104 8.20 -8.43 -0.15
C CYS A 104 7.22 -7.26 -0.22
N CYS A 105 5.93 -7.57 -0.17
CA CYS A 105 4.92 -6.54 0.07
C CYS A 105 4.82 -6.16 1.55
N PRO A 106 4.03 -5.12 1.90
CA PRO A 106 3.90 -4.69 3.28
C PRO A 106 3.32 -5.74 4.24
N GLY A 107 2.48 -6.65 3.72
CA GLY A 107 1.92 -7.77 4.48
C GLY A 107 0.87 -7.34 5.50
N SER A 108 0.41 -8.27 6.36
CA SER A 108 -0.60 -7.95 7.40
C SER A 108 -0.10 -6.97 8.46
N GLU A 109 1.19 -6.64 8.45
CA GLU A 109 1.80 -5.65 9.33
C GLU A 109 1.23 -4.24 9.10
N THR A 110 0.93 -3.88 7.84
CA THR A 110 0.38 -2.55 7.51
C THR A 110 -0.71 -2.57 6.43
N CYS A 111 -0.88 -3.67 5.70
CA CYS A 111 -1.91 -3.78 4.66
C CYS A 111 -3.19 -4.41 5.22
N ASN A 112 -4.32 -3.71 5.08
CA ASN A 112 -5.65 -4.22 5.45
C ASN A 112 -6.06 -5.50 4.69
N LEU A 113 -5.45 -5.77 3.52
CA LEU A 113 -5.67 -7.00 2.75
C LEU A 113 -4.66 -8.11 3.06
N GLY A 114 -3.63 -7.82 3.86
CA GLY A 114 -2.62 -8.79 4.25
C GLY A 114 -3.23 -9.92 5.07
N ILE A 115 -2.87 -11.16 4.75
CA ILE A 115 -3.28 -12.35 5.51
C ILE A 115 -2.14 -12.80 6.42
N THR A 116 -0.89 -12.69 5.95
CA THR A 116 0.30 -13.05 6.71
C THR A 116 1.35 -11.95 6.70
N ALA A 117 2.22 -11.96 7.70
CA ALA A 117 3.29 -11.00 7.91
C ALA A 117 4.48 -11.23 6.95
N SER A 118 4.41 -10.70 5.73
CA SER A 118 5.44 -10.95 4.71
C SER A 118 6.76 -10.25 5.00
N ARG A 119 6.77 -9.09 5.66
CA ARG A 119 8.01 -8.42 6.05
C ARG A 119 8.69 -9.21 7.18
N GLY A 120 7.91 -9.71 8.12
CA GLY A 120 8.37 -10.61 9.17
C GLY A 120 8.97 -11.92 8.62
N LEU A 121 8.35 -12.53 7.61
CA LEU A 121 8.94 -13.67 6.90
C LEU A 121 10.29 -13.30 6.27
N VAL A 122 10.35 -12.20 5.52
CA VAL A 122 11.60 -11.80 4.84
C VAL A 122 12.72 -11.48 5.84
N GLN A 123 12.39 -10.90 6.99
CA GLN A 123 13.37 -10.70 8.05
C GLN A 123 13.96 -12.03 8.54
N GLU A 124 13.12 -13.04 8.77
CA GLU A 124 13.59 -14.38 9.16
C GLU A 124 14.46 -15.03 8.07
N LEU A 125 14.03 -14.95 6.81
CA LEU A 125 14.80 -15.48 5.68
C LEU A 125 16.16 -14.79 5.55
N ASN A 126 16.22 -13.47 5.75
CA ASN A 126 17.46 -12.71 5.76
C ASN A 126 18.37 -13.12 6.93
N THR A 127 17.83 -13.29 8.14
CA THR A 127 18.62 -13.77 9.29
C THR A 127 19.20 -15.16 9.03
N GLU A 128 18.43 -16.05 8.40
CA GLU A 128 18.90 -17.37 8.00
C GLU A 128 19.99 -17.31 6.92
N MET A 129 19.89 -16.35 5.99
CA MET A 129 20.91 -16.08 4.98
C MET A 129 22.19 -15.48 5.59
N GLU A 130 22.09 -14.69 6.66
CA GLU A 130 23.25 -14.13 7.36
C GLU A 130 23.90 -15.15 8.32
N SER A 131 23.15 -16.15 8.79
CA SER A 131 23.59 -17.13 9.80
C SER A 131 24.32 -18.35 9.21
N GLY A 132 25.20 -18.13 8.23
CA GLY A 132 26.04 -19.18 7.64
C GLY A 132 25.51 -19.77 6.34
N PHE A 133 24.66 -19.05 5.61
CA PHE A 133 24.33 -19.42 4.24
C PHE A 133 25.54 -19.22 3.34
N GLU A 134 25.84 -20.25 2.56
CA GLU A 134 27.03 -20.32 1.71
C GLU A 134 27.07 -19.19 0.68
N GLU A 135 28.24 -18.60 0.50
CA GLU A 135 28.52 -17.71 -0.60
C GLU A 135 28.87 -18.55 -1.83
N SER A 136 27.87 -18.82 -2.68
CA SER A 136 28.06 -19.54 -3.94
C SER A 136 27.38 -18.80 -5.08
N LYS A 137 28.11 -18.68 -6.19
CA LYS A 137 27.57 -18.14 -7.45
C LYS A 137 26.45 -18.99 -8.03
N ASP A 138 26.34 -20.24 -7.60
CA ASP A 138 25.28 -21.17 -8.02
C ASP A 138 23.87 -20.72 -7.60
N PHE A 139 23.77 -19.74 -6.71
CA PHE A 139 22.51 -19.22 -6.22
C PHE A 139 22.21 -17.79 -6.70
N ASP A 140 23.13 -17.14 -7.41
CA ASP A 140 22.98 -15.73 -7.78
C ASP A 140 21.76 -15.50 -8.68
N HIS A 141 21.38 -16.46 -9.53
CA HIS A 141 20.18 -16.38 -10.39
C HIS A 141 18.87 -16.69 -9.66
N ILE A 142 18.89 -17.08 -8.39
CA ILE A 142 17.70 -17.49 -7.65
C ILE A 142 17.06 -16.27 -7.01
N SER A 143 15.83 -15.96 -7.39
CA SER A 143 15.05 -14.89 -6.74
C SER A 143 14.09 -15.45 -5.70
N ILE A 144 14.00 -14.75 -4.56
CA ILE A 144 13.02 -15.06 -3.50
C ILE A 144 12.09 -13.87 -3.33
N LYS A 145 10.78 -14.12 -3.38
CA LYS A 145 9.78 -13.05 -3.23
C LYS A 145 8.61 -13.50 -2.36
N ALA A 146 8.16 -12.63 -1.45
CA ALA A 146 7.08 -12.93 -0.53
C ALA A 146 5.92 -11.93 -0.64
N SER A 147 4.69 -12.41 -0.58
CA SER A 147 3.48 -11.59 -0.51
C SER A 147 2.63 -12.03 0.67
N GLY A 148 2.05 -11.08 1.41
CA GLY A 148 1.17 -11.38 2.53
C GLY A 148 -0.21 -11.91 2.12
N CYS A 149 -0.56 -11.88 0.83
CA CYS A 149 -1.81 -12.40 0.29
C CYS A 149 -1.65 -12.78 -1.20
N PRO A 150 -2.67 -13.43 -1.83
CA PRO A 150 -2.61 -13.86 -3.23
C PRO A 150 -2.48 -12.73 -4.27
N ASN A 151 -2.70 -11.46 -3.91
CA ASN A 151 -2.68 -10.32 -4.84
C ASN A 151 -1.28 -10.03 -5.43
N SER A 152 -0.23 -10.67 -4.92
CA SER A 152 1.09 -10.68 -5.55
C SER A 152 1.78 -9.31 -5.67
N CYS A 153 1.52 -8.38 -4.74
CA CYS A 153 2.23 -7.09 -4.69
C CYS A 153 3.75 -7.24 -4.52
N GLY A 154 4.22 -8.36 -3.93
CA GLY A 154 5.64 -8.71 -3.86
C GLY A 154 6.13 -9.51 -5.07
N GLN A 155 5.31 -9.77 -6.09
CA GLN A 155 5.63 -10.50 -7.31
C GLN A 155 6.08 -11.96 -7.12
N HIS A 156 5.48 -12.68 -6.15
CA HIS A 156 5.85 -14.07 -5.85
C HIS A 156 5.67 -15.05 -7.02
N HIS A 157 4.77 -14.77 -7.97
CA HIS A 157 4.53 -15.64 -9.13
C HIS A 157 5.69 -15.70 -10.12
N ILE A 158 6.61 -14.73 -10.12
CA ILE A 158 7.73 -14.68 -11.07
C ILE A 158 9.09 -14.98 -10.40
N ALA A 159 9.07 -15.36 -9.13
CA ALA A 159 10.26 -15.69 -8.37
C ALA A 159 10.64 -17.16 -8.50
N SER A 160 11.92 -17.46 -8.38
CA SER A 160 12.41 -18.85 -8.31
C SER A 160 11.82 -19.57 -7.10
N ILE A 161 11.72 -18.86 -5.97
CA ILE A 161 11.00 -19.28 -4.77
C ILE A 161 10.04 -18.16 -4.35
N GLY A 162 8.75 -18.38 -4.59
CA GLY A 162 7.68 -17.48 -4.23
C GLY A 162 6.92 -17.94 -2.99
N PHE A 163 6.54 -17.00 -2.13
CA PHE A 163 5.62 -17.25 -1.01
C PHE A 163 4.42 -16.32 -1.12
N HIS A 164 3.20 -16.84 -0.99
CA HIS A 164 2.03 -16.00 -0.74
C HIS A 164 1.27 -16.41 0.50
N GLY A 165 0.79 -15.41 1.24
CA GLY A 165 0.08 -15.58 2.49
C GLY A 165 -1.28 -16.19 2.31
N GLY A 166 -1.70 -16.92 3.35
CA GLY A 166 -3.00 -17.54 3.46
C GLY A 166 -3.24 -18.04 4.88
N ALA A 167 -4.45 -18.53 5.12
CA ALA A 167 -4.82 -19.14 6.38
C ALA A 167 -5.30 -20.58 6.14
N LYS A 168 -5.13 -21.45 7.14
CA LYS A 168 -5.74 -22.78 7.17
C LYS A 168 -5.92 -23.24 8.60
N LYS A 169 -6.97 -24.02 8.87
CA LYS A 169 -7.12 -24.70 10.17
C LYS A 169 -6.17 -25.89 10.26
N LEU A 170 -5.35 -25.92 11.31
CA LEU A 170 -4.49 -27.05 11.67
C LEU A 170 -4.69 -27.34 13.16
N ASN A 171 -4.87 -28.61 13.53
CA ASN A 171 -5.19 -29.02 14.90
C ASN A 171 -6.37 -28.24 15.52
N GLY A 172 -7.39 -27.95 14.70
CA GLY A 172 -8.59 -27.20 15.10
C GLY A 172 -8.44 -25.68 15.17
N ILE A 173 -7.25 -25.15 14.95
CA ILE A 173 -6.92 -23.73 15.16
C ILE A 173 -6.57 -23.07 13.83
N LEU A 174 -7.05 -21.85 13.60
CA LEU A 174 -6.67 -21.08 12.43
C LEU A 174 -5.20 -20.70 12.52
N THR A 175 -4.43 -20.99 11.48
CA THR A 175 -2.96 -20.88 11.48
C THR A 175 -2.49 -20.15 10.23
N PRO A 176 -1.51 -19.23 10.33
CA PRO A 176 -0.94 -18.56 9.17
C PRO A 176 -0.18 -19.58 8.32
N HIS A 177 -0.34 -19.48 7.01
CA HIS A 177 0.27 -20.39 6.04
C HIS A 177 0.84 -19.61 4.86
N TYR A 178 1.92 -20.13 4.29
CA TYR A 178 2.38 -19.71 2.97
C TYR A 178 2.10 -20.82 1.95
N GLU A 179 1.59 -20.43 0.80
CA GLU A 179 1.66 -21.26 -0.40
C GLU A 179 3.00 -21.00 -1.10
N VAL A 180 3.72 -22.08 -1.37
CA VAL A 180 5.07 -22.07 -1.94
C VAL A 180 4.97 -22.29 -3.43
N PHE A 181 5.54 -21.35 -4.19
CA PHE A 181 5.66 -21.37 -5.64
C PHE A 181 7.11 -21.59 -6.01
N LEU A 182 7.39 -22.48 -6.95
CA LEU A 182 8.75 -22.76 -7.40
C LEU A 182 8.85 -22.69 -8.93
N GLY A 183 10.04 -22.32 -9.42
CA GLY A 183 10.40 -22.37 -10.84
C GLY A 183 10.09 -21.10 -11.64
N GLY A 184 9.56 -20.06 -10.99
CA GLY A 184 9.30 -18.77 -11.63
C GLY A 184 10.59 -18.05 -12.02
N ARG A 185 10.57 -17.36 -13.14
CA ARG A 185 11.74 -16.64 -13.69
C ARG A 185 11.30 -15.66 -14.78
N VAL A 186 12.09 -14.61 -14.94
CA VAL A 186 11.92 -13.59 -15.98
C VAL A 186 13.28 -13.35 -16.64
N SER A 187 13.31 -13.40 -17.96
CA SER A 187 14.41 -12.92 -18.80
C SER A 187 13.87 -11.88 -19.78
N GLU A 188 14.74 -11.32 -20.62
CA GLU A 188 14.34 -10.31 -21.62
C GLU A 188 13.29 -10.85 -22.60
N ASP A 189 13.43 -12.11 -23.02
CA ASP A 189 12.59 -12.73 -24.05
C ASP A 189 11.54 -13.72 -23.50
N GLU A 190 11.59 -14.08 -22.22
CA GLU A 190 10.76 -15.16 -21.67
C GLU A 190 10.29 -14.89 -20.22
N VAL A 191 9.04 -15.26 -19.94
CA VAL A 191 8.48 -15.26 -18.58
C VAL A 191 7.91 -16.63 -18.30
N VAL A 192 8.34 -17.24 -17.19
CA VAL A 192 7.77 -18.48 -16.67
C VAL A 192 7.21 -18.21 -15.28
N PHE A 193 5.92 -18.48 -15.11
CA PHE A 193 5.28 -18.37 -13.81
C PHE A 193 5.67 -19.55 -12.91
N GLY A 194 5.97 -19.24 -11.66
CA GLY A 194 6.15 -20.21 -10.59
C GLY A 194 4.93 -21.09 -10.46
N THR A 195 5.18 -22.36 -10.20
CA THR A 195 4.14 -23.36 -10.00
C THR A 195 3.83 -23.48 -8.51
N SER A 196 2.56 -23.34 -8.12
CA SER A 196 2.12 -23.68 -6.75
C SER A 196 2.45 -25.14 -6.46
N VAL A 197 3.30 -25.38 -5.45
CA VAL A 197 3.78 -26.71 -5.07
C VAL A 197 3.01 -27.23 -3.87
N ILE A 198 2.94 -26.44 -2.80
CA ILE A 198 2.45 -26.87 -1.50
C ILE A 198 2.07 -25.68 -0.61
N LYS A 199 1.11 -25.89 0.29
CA LYS A 199 0.77 -24.94 1.35
C LYS A 199 1.27 -25.46 2.69
N ILE A 200 2.07 -24.66 3.39
CA ILE A 200 2.73 -24.99 4.66
C ILE A 200 2.47 -23.91 5.72
N PRO A 201 2.54 -24.23 7.02
CA PRO A 201 2.49 -23.24 8.09
C PRO A 201 3.57 -22.16 7.92
N ALA A 202 3.27 -20.92 8.31
CA ALA A 202 4.14 -19.78 8.03
C ALA A 202 5.55 -19.95 8.59
N LYS A 203 5.67 -20.47 9.82
CA LYS A 203 6.96 -20.72 10.48
C LYS A 203 7.82 -21.79 9.81
N ASN A 204 7.26 -22.59 8.90
CA ASN A 204 8.01 -23.60 8.14
C ASN A 204 8.55 -23.06 6.80
N ALA A 205 8.23 -21.83 6.40
CA ALA A 205 8.69 -21.24 5.14
C ALA A 205 10.22 -21.16 4.99
N PRO A 206 11.01 -20.78 6.03
CA PRO A 206 12.48 -20.83 5.95
C PRO A 206 13.02 -22.25 5.70
N SER A 207 12.38 -23.27 6.30
CA SER A 207 12.75 -24.66 6.05
C SER A 207 12.46 -25.09 4.61
N ALA A 208 11.36 -24.60 4.02
CA ALA A 208 11.02 -24.91 2.63
C ALA A 208 12.04 -24.31 1.65
N MET A 209 12.50 -23.08 1.89
CA MET A 209 13.60 -22.47 1.15
C MET A 209 14.86 -23.34 1.25
N LYS A 210 15.31 -23.65 2.48
CA LYS A 210 16.52 -24.45 2.72
C LYS A 210 16.48 -25.82 2.05
N LEU A 211 15.38 -26.56 2.19
CA LEU A 211 15.23 -27.88 1.56
C LEU A 211 15.25 -27.79 0.03
N SER A 212 14.58 -26.80 -0.56
CA SER A 212 14.54 -26.63 -2.01
C SER A 212 15.93 -26.30 -2.57
N LEU A 213 16.69 -25.44 -1.89
CA LEU A 213 18.06 -25.08 -2.27
C LEU A 213 19.04 -26.23 -2.07
N ALA A 214 18.92 -26.98 -0.98
CA ALA A 214 19.77 -28.14 -0.72
C ALA A 214 19.54 -29.26 -1.76
N ASP A 215 18.28 -29.52 -2.10
CA ASP A 215 17.92 -30.50 -3.14
C ASP A 215 18.45 -30.06 -4.51
N TYR A 216 18.27 -28.79 -4.88
CA TYR A 216 18.85 -28.22 -6.10
C TYR A 216 20.38 -28.37 -6.13
N LYS A 217 21.07 -27.97 -5.06
CA LYS A 217 22.54 -28.08 -4.99
C LYS A 217 23.02 -29.52 -5.14
N ALA A 218 22.32 -30.47 -4.53
CA ALA A 218 22.68 -31.89 -4.58
C ALA A 218 22.33 -32.55 -5.92
N GLY A 219 21.29 -32.07 -6.61
CA GLY A 219 20.72 -32.70 -7.78
C GLY A 219 21.00 -32.02 -9.12
N LYS A 220 21.53 -30.79 -9.13
CA LYS A 220 21.79 -30.04 -10.37
C LYS A 220 22.80 -30.74 -11.26
N GLU A 221 22.59 -30.64 -12.56
CA GLU A 221 23.47 -31.23 -13.57
C GLU A 221 24.21 -30.12 -14.35
N ASN A 222 25.53 -30.20 -14.48
CA ASN A 222 26.34 -29.18 -15.16
C ASN A 222 26.10 -27.76 -14.58
N ASN A 223 25.76 -26.79 -15.43
CA ASN A 223 25.44 -25.40 -15.08
C ASN A 223 23.92 -25.14 -15.08
N GLU A 224 23.10 -26.17 -14.84
CA GLU A 224 21.65 -26.07 -14.75
C GLU A 224 21.23 -25.05 -13.69
N THR A 225 20.36 -24.11 -14.07
CA THR A 225 19.76 -23.11 -13.20
C THR A 225 18.67 -23.74 -12.31
N PHE A 226 18.20 -23.01 -11.30
CA PHE A 226 17.13 -23.52 -10.41
C PHE A 226 15.82 -23.75 -11.18
N GLY A 227 15.52 -22.88 -12.16
CA GLY A 227 14.34 -23.01 -13.01
C GLY A 227 14.39 -24.27 -13.88
N GLU A 228 15.52 -24.50 -14.56
CA GLU A 228 15.72 -25.71 -15.38
C GLU A 228 15.68 -26.99 -14.54
N TYR A 229 16.30 -26.95 -13.35
CA TYR A 229 16.23 -28.05 -12.39
C TYR A 229 14.80 -28.35 -11.96
N PHE A 230 14.01 -27.30 -11.69
CA PHE A 230 12.60 -27.44 -11.36
C PHE A 230 11.81 -28.05 -12.52
N ASP A 231 12.06 -27.61 -13.76
CA ASP A 231 11.39 -28.13 -14.95
C ASP A 231 11.70 -29.62 -15.17
N ARG A 232 12.95 -30.04 -14.93
CA ARG A 232 13.39 -31.44 -15.06
C ARG A 232 12.82 -32.35 -13.97
N LYS A 233 12.85 -31.92 -12.71
CA LYS A 233 12.34 -32.72 -11.56
C LYS A 233 10.82 -32.69 -11.44
N GLY A 234 10.22 -31.56 -11.80
CA GLY A 234 8.79 -31.31 -11.78
C GLY A 234 8.20 -31.11 -10.38
N LYS A 235 6.96 -30.58 -10.37
CA LYS A 235 6.18 -30.26 -9.16
C LYS A 235 6.06 -31.42 -8.16
N ILE A 236 5.93 -32.66 -8.64
CA ILE A 236 5.68 -33.83 -7.77
C ILE A 236 6.88 -34.08 -6.86
N HIS A 237 8.10 -34.02 -7.41
CA HIS A 237 9.35 -34.16 -6.65
C HIS A 237 9.41 -33.16 -5.49
N PHE A 238 9.24 -31.88 -5.78
CA PHE A 238 9.28 -30.82 -4.76
C PHE A 238 8.12 -30.89 -3.77
N ARG A 239 6.92 -31.29 -4.22
CA ARG A 239 5.79 -31.46 -3.32
C ARG A 239 6.06 -32.57 -2.31
N ASP A 240 6.66 -33.67 -2.74
CA ASP A 240 6.99 -34.79 -1.86
C ASP A 240 8.17 -34.44 -0.93
N LEU A 241 9.17 -33.69 -1.42
CA LEU A 241 10.26 -33.11 -0.62
C LEU A 241 9.73 -32.21 0.51
N LEU A 242 8.78 -31.32 0.21
CA LEU A 242 8.27 -30.33 1.15
C LEU A 242 7.10 -30.85 2.00
N LYS A 243 6.57 -32.04 1.69
CA LYS A 243 5.44 -32.67 2.40
C LYS A 243 5.62 -32.75 3.93
N PRO A 244 6.81 -33.06 4.47
CA PRO A 244 7.02 -33.09 5.92
C PRO A 244 6.80 -31.74 6.62
N LEU A 245 6.84 -30.63 5.88
CA LEU A 245 6.64 -29.28 6.43
C LEU A 245 5.17 -28.88 6.55
N LYS A 246 4.22 -29.74 6.21
CA LYS A 246 2.78 -29.40 6.28
C LYS A 246 2.21 -29.40 7.69
N ASP A 247 2.85 -30.14 8.58
CA ASP A 247 2.33 -30.42 9.91
C ASP A 247 3.08 -29.57 10.96
N LEU A 248 2.39 -29.27 12.07
CA LEU A 248 2.97 -28.65 13.25
C LEU A 248 2.77 -29.58 14.45
N PRO A 249 3.65 -29.51 15.47
CA PRO A 249 3.40 -30.13 16.77
C PRO A 249 2.09 -29.62 17.39
N ASP A 250 1.55 -30.37 18.36
CA ASP A 250 0.39 -29.91 19.14
C ASP A 250 0.63 -28.51 19.71
N ILE A 251 -0.43 -27.69 19.74
CA ILE A 251 -0.32 -26.30 20.19
C ILE A 251 0.24 -26.16 21.61
N GLU A 252 -0.06 -27.12 22.50
CA GLU A 252 0.45 -27.14 23.87
C GLU A 252 1.98 -27.28 23.93
N LYS A 253 2.58 -27.92 22.91
CA LYS A 253 4.03 -28.14 22.82
C LYS A 253 4.75 -27.00 22.12
N SER A 254 4.11 -26.35 21.15
CA SER A 254 4.73 -25.28 20.37
C SER A 254 3.71 -24.20 19.97
N PRO A 255 3.23 -23.38 20.94
CA PRO A 255 2.21 -22.37 20.66
C PRO A 255 2.69 -21.29 19.68
N GLN A 256 3.99 -20.98 19.73
CA GLN A 256 4.64 -19.99 18.86
C GLN A 256 4.64 -20.39 17.38
N SER A 257 4.47 -21.68 17.06
CA SER A 257 4.36 -22.14 15.68
C SER A 257 3.02 -21.77 15.01
N TYR A 258 2.02 -21.38 15.82
CA TYR A 258 0.67 -21.07 15.37
C TYR A 258 0.38 -19.58 15.22
N ILE A 259 1.31 -18.72 15.64
CA ILE A 259 1.20 -17.27 15.52
C ILE A 259 2.05 -16.78 14.34
N ASP A 260 1.73 -15.60 13.83
CA ASP A 260 2.44 -15.04 12.68
C ASP A 260 3.76 -14.37 13.11
N TYR A 261 4.57 -13.93 12.14
CA TYR A 261 5.76 -13.14 12.42
C TYR A 261 5.40 -11.76 13.00
N GLY A 262 6.17 -11.30 13.99
CA GLY A 262 5.97 -10.00 14.65
C GLY A 262 4.74 -9.89 15.56
N SER A 263 3.87 -10.90 15.61
CA SER A 263 2.71 -10.93 16.51
C SER A 263 3.00 -11.74 17.78
N THR A 264 2.32 -11.39 18.87
CA THR A 264 2.26 -12.18 20.12
C THR A 264 0.87 -12.77 20.35
N GLU A 265 -0.09 -12.42 19.47
CA GLU A 265 -1.48 -12.80 19.60
C GLU A 265 -1.80 -14.03 18.77
N LYS A 266 -2.93 -14.66 19.10
CA LYS A 266 -3.46 -15.78 18.33
C LYS A 266 -3.80 -15.29 16.92
N PHE A 267 -3.36 -16.04 15.92
CA PHE A 267 -3.67 -15.72 14.53
C PHE A 267 -5.19 -15.66 14.29
N SER A 268 -5.64 -14.52 13.74
CA SER A 268 -7.02 -14.20 13.43
C SER A 268 -7.10 -13.53 12.06
N LEU A 269 -8.28 -13.58 11.45
CA LEU A 269 -8.62 -12.80 10.26
C LEU A 269 -9.70 -11.75 10.57
N GLU A 270 -10.09 -11.61 11.83
CA GLU A 270 -11.14 -10.70 12.28
C GLU A 270 -10.68 -9.23 12.22
N ASP A 271 -9.39 -8.97 12.48
CA ASP A 271 -8.78 -7.64 12.39
C ASP A 271 -8.47 -7.21 10.94
N ARG A 272 -8.78 -8.08 9.97
CA ARG A 272 -8.63 -7.76 8.56
C ARG A 272 -9.66 -6.71 8.18
N GLY A 273 -9.22 -5.46 8.12
CA GLY A 273 -10.05 -4.34 7.72
C GLY A 273 -10.55 -4.45 6.28
N GLN A 274 -11.55 -3.62 5.95
CA GLN A 274 -11.82 -3.29 4.55
C GLN A 274 -10.61 -2.55 3.98
N GLY A 275 -10.22 -2.91 2.77
CA GLY A 275 -9.11 -2.29 2.08
C GLY A 275 -9.07 -2.78 0.65
N GLU A 276 -8.56 -1.94 -0.25
CA GLU A 276 -8.44 -2.27 -1.67
C GLU A 276 -6.98 -2.33 -2.08
N CYS A 277 -6.69 -3.07 -3.15
CA CYS A 277 -5.35 -3.11 -3.70
C CYS A 277 -5.03 -1.73 -4.31
N ALA A 278 -3.90 -1.12 -3.94
CA ALA A 278 -3.54 0.23 -4.39
C ALA A 278 -3.42 0.38 -5.93
N GLY A 279 -3.29 -0.73 -6.67
CA GLY A 279 -3.33 -0.76 -8.14
C GLY A 279 -4.73 -0.89 -8.75
N ALA A 280 -5.74 -1.31 -7.99
CA ALA A 280 -7.10 -1.56 -8.48
C ALA A 280 -8.02 -0.33 -8.40
N VAL A 281 -7.68 0.68 -7.59
CA VAL A 281 -8.50 1.88 -7.38
C VAL A 281 -8.72 2.64 -8.70
N THR A 282 -7.69 2.80 -9.52
CA THR A 282 -7.81 3.48 -10.83
C THR A 282 -8.68 2.71 -11.82
N ASP A 283 -8.62 1.38 -11.78
CA ASP A 283 -9.39 0.51 -12.65
C ASP A 283 -10.87 0.49 -12.22
N MET A 284 -11.13 0.46 -10.92
CA MET A 284 -12.49 0.49 -10.36
C MET A 284 -13.21 1.82 -10.59
N ILE A 285 -12.52 2.96 -10.46
CA ILE A 285 -13.10 4.27 -10.80
C ILE A 285 -13.47 4.27 -12.29
N THR A 286 -12.56 3.81 -13.15
CA THR A 286 -12.79 3.74 -14.61
C THR A 286 -13.95 2.80 -14.97
N ASP A 287 -14.06 1.66 -14.28
CA ASP A 287 -15.16 0.71 -14.45
C ASP A 287 -16.51 1.30 -14.00
N ARG A 288 -16.56 2.00 -12.86
CA ARG A 288 -17.78 2.65 -12.36
C ARG A 288 -18.22 3.82 -13.24
N ILE A 289 -17.28 4.60 -13.76
CA ILE A 289 -17.56 5.63 -14.76
C ILE A 289 -18.11 5.01 -16.04
N SER A 290 -17.52 3.91 -16.52
CA SER A 290 -18.01 3.17 -17.69
C SER A 290 -19.42 2.59 -17.47
N GLU A 291 -19.69 2.11 -16.25
CA GLU A 291 -21.02 1.66 -15.82
C GLU A 291 -22.04 2.79 -15.88
N ALA A 292 -21.69 3.97 -15.36
CA ALA A 292 -22.53 5.16 -15.40
C ALA A 292 -22.82 5.63 -16.82
N GLU A 293 -21.81 5.66 -17.71
CA GLU A 293 -21.96 5.99 -19.13
C GLU A 293 -22.95 5.05 -19.84
N ARG A 294 -22.81 3.74 -19.58
CA ARG A 294 -23.71 2.74 -20.15
C ARG A 294 -25.14 2.92 -19.65
N ALA A 295 -25.33 3.16 -18.36
CA ALA A 295 -26.65 3.42 -17.77
C ALA A 295 -27.28 4.68 -18.40
N LEU A 296 -26.52 5.77 -18.52
CA LEU A 296 -26.99 7.00 -19.15
C LEU A 296 -27.39 6.79 -20.62
N PHE A 297 -26.60 6.01 -21.38
CA PHE A 297 -26.92 5.64 -22.76
C PHE A 297 -28.22 4.84 -22.87
N GLN A 298 -28.42 3.84 -22.00
CA GLN A 298 -29.68 3.07 -21.97
C GLN A 298 -30.89 3.94 -21.60
N GLY A 299 -30.69 4.91 -20.72
CA GLY A 299 -31.73 5.88 -20.38
C GLY A 299 -32.14 6.76 -21.56
N LYS A 300 -31.18 7.23 -22.38
CA LYS A 300 -31.45 7.96 -23.62
C LYS A 300 -32.25 7.12 -24.63
N LEU A 301 -31.85 5.86 -24.85
CA LEU A 301 -32.60 4.93 -25.71
C LEU A 301 -34.03 4.65 -25.20
N SER A 302 -34.22 4.61 -23.88
CA SER A 302 -35.53 4.42 -23.27
C SER A 302 -36.43 5.65 -23.47
N LEU A 303 -35.84 6.86 -23.45
CA LEU A 303 -36.57 8.10 -23.68
C LEU A 303 -37.07 8.18 -25.13
N GLU A 304 -36.25 7.78 -26.10
CA GLU A 304 -36.65 7.70 -27.53
C GLU A 304 -37.83 6.76 -27.75
N LYS A 305 -37.96 5.72 -26.92
CA LYS A 305 -39.07 4.76 -26.93
C LYS A 305 -40.27 5.21 -26.10
N ASN A 306 -40.25 6.42 -25.54
CA ASN A 306 -41.24 6.95 -24.59
C ASN A 306 -41.43 6.08 -23.33
N ALA A 307 -40.40 5.32 -22.94
CA ALA A 307 -40.40 4.47 -21.76
C ALA A 307 -39.90 5.25 -20.53
N TYR A 308 -40.68 6.24 -20.08
CA TYR A 308 -40.26 7.22 -19.07
C TYR A 308 -39.79 6.61 -17.74
N LYS A 309 -40.48 5.57 -17.27
CA LYS A 309 -40.09 4.83 -16.06
C LYS A 309 -38.67 4.26 -16.21
N GLY A 310 -38.41 3.53 -17.29
CA GLY A 310 -37.11 2.95 -17.58
C GLY A 310 -36.02 4.01 -17.79
N THR A 311 -36.36 5.16 -18.38
CA THR A 311 -35.46 6.31 -18.46
C THR A 311 -35.03 6.80 -17.08
N GLY A 312 -35.97 6.97 -16.15
CA GLY A 312 -35.68 7.39 -14.77
C GLY A 312 -34.83 6.37 -14.01
N GLU A 313 -35.13 5.07 -14.13
CA GLU A 313 -34.35 3.99 -13.50
C GLU A 313 -32.89 3.97 -13.99
N HIS A 314 -32.68 4.06 -15.31
CA HIS A 314 -31.35 4.11 -15.90
C HIS A 314 -30.57 5.38 -15.53
N ALA A 315 -31.25 6.53 -15.48
CA ALA A 315 -30.63 7.78 -15.04
C ALA A 315 -30.20 7.73 -13.56
N LYS A 316 -31.05 7.18 -12.68
CA LYS A 316 -30.72 6.97 -11.26
C LYS A 316 -29.55 6.02 -11.07
N HIS A 317 -29.50 4.92 -11.84
CA HIS A 317 -28.34 4.01 -11.84
C HIS A 317 -27.07 4.73 -12.27
N SER A 318 -27.13 5.59 -13.30
CA SER A 318 -25.99 6.42 -13.68
C SER A 318 -25.51 7.33 -12.55
N VAL A 319 -26.43 7.96 -11.80
CA VAL A 319 -26.07 8.80 -10.65
C VAL A 319 -25.37 8.00 -9.55
N ILE A 320 -25.90 6.82 -9.20
CA ILE A 320 -25.31 5.96 -8.17
C ILE A 320 -23.93 5.47 -8.59
N ALA A 321 -23.76 5.05 -9.85
CA ALA A 321 -22.47 4.60 -10.37
C ALA A 321 -21.43 5.74 -10.39
N SER A 322 -21.83 6.96 -10.77
CA SER A 322 -20.99 8.16 -10.66
C SER A 322 -20.60 8.48 -9.22
N ALA A 323 -21.53 8.37 -8.28
CA ALA A 323 -21.27 8.59 -6.86
C ALA A 323 -20.28 7.56 -6.30
N ARG A 324 -20.48 6.27 -6.63
CA ARG A 324 -19.55 5.18 -6.28
C ARG A 324 -18.15 5.44 -6.83
N ALA A 325 -18.04 5.92 -8.07
CA ALA A 325 -16.75 6.18 -8.70
C ALA A 325 -15.85 7.13 -7.88
N LEU A 326 -16.42 8.16 -7.24
CA LEU A 326 -15.63 9.07 -6.39
C LEU A 326 -15.53 8.63 -4.93
N LEU A 327 -16.37 7.70 -4.46
CA LEU A 327 -16.27 7.16 -3.09
C LEU A 327 -15.26 6.00 -2.98
N VAL A 328 -14.95 5.34 -4.10
CA VAL A 328 -13.87 4.35 -4.19
C VAL A 328 -12.51 4.95 -3.81
N THR A 329 -12.29 6.27 -4.03
CA THR A 329 -11.04 6.95 -3.60
C THR A 329 -10.86 6.95 -2.09
N GLU A 330 -11.94 6.85 -1.34
CA GLU A 330 -11.96 6.79 0.12
C GLU A 330 -11.94 5.35 0.67
N GLY A 331 -11.80 4.35 -0.22
CA GLY A 331 -11.83 2.93 0.16
C GLY A 331 -13.19 2.46 0.64
N MET A 332 -14.28 3.13 0.25
CA MET A 332 -15.64 2.79 0.64
C MET A 332 -16.42 2.18 -0.53
N ASP A 333 -16.81 0.92 -0.40
CA ASP A 333 -17.74 0.25 -1.31
C ASP A 333 -19.03 -0.10 -0.55
N PHE A 334 -20.15 0.52 -0.96
CA PHE A 334 -21.44 0.40 -0.30
C PHE A 334 -22.34 -0.57 -1.06
N ASN A 335 -22.86 -1.57 -0.35
CA ASN A 335 -23.89 -2.47 -0.88
C ASN A 335 -25.26 -1.81 -0.97
N ASP A 336 -25.50 -0.75 -0.19
CA ASP A 336 -26.74 0.01 -0.18
C ASP A 336 -26.60 1.33 -0.96
N ASP A 337 -27.47 1.54 -1.94
CA ASP A 337 -27.42 2.72 -2.80
C ASP A 337 -27.74 4.00 -2.02
N TRP A 338 -28.58 3.94 -0.98
CA TRP A 338 -28.96 5.13 -0.20
C TRP A 338 -27.84 5.58 0.74
N GLU A 339 -27.17 4.63 1.39
CA GLU A 339 -25.95 4.90 2.15
C GLU A 339 -24.86 5.50 1.26
N CYS A 340 -24.69 4.97 0.04
CA CYS A 340 -23.76 5.51 -0.95
C CYS A 340 -24.06 6.99 -1.26
N LEU A 341 -25.30 7.34 -1.58
CA LEU A 341 -25.67 8.72 -1.94
C LEU A 341 -25.52 9.70 -0.77
N LYS A 342 -25.85 9.28 0.46
CA LYS A 342 -25.62 10.10 1.66
C LYS A 342 -24.14 10.37 1.90
N LYS A 343 -23.30 9.35 1.72
CA LYS A 343 -21.85 9.47 1.88
C LYS A 343 -21.26 10.35 0.79
N PHE A 344 -21.71 10.20 -0.44
CA PHE A 344 -21.36 11.07 -1.56
C PHE A 344 -21.68 12.53 -1.26
N GLN A 345 -22.88 12.81 -0.72
CA GLN A 345 -23.24 14.16 -0.30
C GLN A 345 -22.28 14.70 0.77
N SER A 346 -22.05 13.96 1.85
CA SER A 346 -21.23 14.44 2.98
C SER A 346 -19.72 14.55 2.70
N LEU A 347 -19.18 13.72 1.79
CA LEU A 347 -17.74 13.59 1.61
C LEU A 347 -17.24 14.15 0.27
N VAL A 348 -18.14 14.31 -0.71
CA VAL A 348 -17.78 14.79 -2.05
C VAL A 348 -18.45 16.13 -2.35
N ILE A 349 -19.76 16.26 -2.10
CA ILE A 349 -20.49 17.52 -2.36
C ILE A 349 -20.19 18.57 -1.29
N ASP A 350 -20.36 18.23 -0.01
CA ASP A 350 -20.15 19.16 1.11
C ASP A 350 -18.68 19.59 1.26
N MET A 351 -17.77 18.76 0.75
CA MET A 351 -16.33 19.04 0.68
C MET A 351 -15.92 19.82 -0.58
N GLU A 352 -16.90 20.24 -1.39
CA GLU A 352 -16.71 21.03 -2.62
C GLU A 352 -15.84 20.35 -3.70
N ILE A 353 -15.74 19.01 -3.67
CA ILE A 353 -15.06 18.23 -4.72
C ILE A 353 -15.94 18.17 -5.98
N VAL A 354 -17.26 18.02 -5.76
CA VAL A 354 -18.32 18.08 -6.78
C VAL A 354 -19.24 19.25 -6.42
N SER A 355 -19.85 19.88 -7.42
CA SER A 355 -20.64 21.09 -7.24
C SER A 355 -21.84 20.86 -6.31
N ALA A 356 -22.04 21.79 -5.36
CA ALA A 356 -23.18 21.82 -4.46
C ALA A 356 -24.56 21.79 -5.17
N LYS A 357 -24.62 22.10 -6.48
CA LYS A 357 -25.86 22.00 -7.27
C LYS A 357 -26.45 20.59 -7.25
N PHE A 358 -25.61 19.56 -7.09
CA PHE A 358 -26.02 18.16 -7.09
C PHE A 358 -26.62 17.68 -5.76
N ALA A 359 -26.58 18.48 -4.68
CA ALA A 359 -27.28 18.14 -3.44
C ALA A 359 -28.80 17.95 -3.68
N LYS A 360 -29.40 18.82 -4.50
CA LYS A 360 -30.81 18.73 -4.88
C LYS A 360 -31.13 17.48 -5.72
N LEU A 361 -30.14 16.98 -6.46
CA LEU A 361 -30.30 15.74 -7.24
C LEU A 361 -30.43 14.54 -6.29
N ILE A 362 -29.67 14.52 -5.19
CA ILE A 362 -29.76 13.47 -4.17
C ILE A 362 -31.12 13.51 -3.48
N ASP A 363 -31.59 14.70 -3.07
CA ASP A 363 -32.92 14.88 -2.46
C ASP A 363 -34.06 14.42 -3.40
N SER A 364 -33.82 14.45 -4.71
CA SER A 364 -34.80 14.04 -5.72
C SER A 364 -35.04 12.52 -5.76
N PHE A 365 -34.14 11.70 -5.20
CA PHE A 365 -34.34 10.25 -5.12
C PHE A 365 -35.55 9.87 -4.25
N GLU A 366 -35.78 10.58 -3.15
CA GLU A 366 -36.94 10.38 -2.29
C GLU A 366 -38.18 11.11 -2.81
N SER A 367 -38.04 12.34 -3.30
CA SER A 367 -39.18 13.17 -3.70
C SER A 367 -39.73 12.83 -5.09
N ILE A 368 -38.92 12.23 -5.97
CA ILE A 368 -39.31 11.77 -7.31
C ILE A 368 -38.92 10.29 -7.46
N PRO A 369 -39.65 9.36 -6.82
CA PRO A 369 -39.29 7.94 -6.83
C PRO A 369 -39.38 7.32 -8.22
N GLU A 370 -40.25 7.83 -9.09
CA GLU A 370 -40.49 7.30 -10.43
C GLU A 370 -40.69 8.42 -11.46
N ALA A 371 -40.14 8.26 -12.67
CA ALA A 371 -40.35 9.20 -13.76
C ALA A 371 -41.60 8.80 -14.57
N THR A 372 -42.71 9.49 -14.34
CA THR A 372 -44.02 9.16 -14.92
C THR A 372 -44.31 9.86 -16.24
N ASP A 373 -43.53 10.88 -16.59
CA ASP A 373 -43.74 11.72 -17.76
C ASP A 373 -42.40 12.12 -18.41
N ALA A 374 -42.47 12.62 -19.65
CA ALA A 374 -41.31 12.99 -20.44
C ALA A 374 -40.45 14.06 -19.76
N LYS A 375 -41.07 15.07 -19.14
CA LYS A 375 -40.35 16.19 -18.52
C LYS A 375 -39.51 15.70 -17.32
N THR A 376 -40.08 14.81 -16.51
CA THR A 376 -39.39 14.22 -15.36
C THR A 376 -38.28 13.26 -15.80
N ALA A 377 -38.51 12.48 -16.86
CA ALA A 377 -37.51 11.58 -17.44
C ALA A 377 -36.32 12.33 -18.07
N GLU A 378 -36.59 13.40 -18.82
CA GLU A 378 -35.58 14.29 -19.41
C GLU A 378 -34.74 15.00 -18.34
N TRP A 379 -35.39 15.46 -17.27
CA TRP A 379 -34.70 16.09 -16.15
C TRP A 379 -33.71 15.13 -15.48
N TRP A 380 -34.15 13.90 -15.17
CA TRP A 380 -33.27 12.88 -14.58
C TRP A 380 -32.06 12.58 -15.48
N LEU A 381 -32.25 12.43 -16.79
CA LEU A 381 -31.15 12.20 -17.73
C LEU A 381 -30.17 13.38 -17.79
N SER A 382 -30.69 14.61 -17.82
CA SER A 382 -29.87 15.82 -17.84
C SER A 382 -28.99 15.91 -16.60
N GLU A 383 -29.58 15.74 -15.42
CA GLU A 383 -28.85 15.86 -14.15
C GLU A 383 -27.85 14.71 -13.96
N ALA A 384 -28.23 13.47 -14.30
CA ALA A 384 -27.33 12.32 -14.28
C ALA A 384 -26.11 12.51 -15.20
N GLY A 385 -26.35 13.03 -16.42
CA GLY A 385 -25.29 13.30 -17.38
C GLY A 385 -24.34 14.42 -16.92
N GLN A 386 -24.88 15.48 -16.32
CA GLN A 386 -24.04 16.55 -15.76
C GLN A 386 -23.19 16.07 -14.58
N LEU A 387 -23.75 15.23 -13.69
CA LEU A 387 -23.01 14.68 -12.56
C LEU A 387 -21.87 13.76 -13.02
N LEU A 388 -22.16 12.88 -13.98
CA LEU A 388 -21.17 11.99 -14.57
C LEU A 388 -20.00 12.78 -15.18
N GLU A 389 -20.29 13.84 -15.93
CA GLU A 389 -19.24 14.67 -16.53
C GLU A 389 -18.41 15.39 -15.45
N GLU A 390 -19.02 15.86 -14.36
CA GLU A 390 -18.28 16.45 -13.25
C GLU A 390 -17.37 15.41 -12.56
N CYS A 391 -17.87 14.18 -12.35
CA CYS A 391 -17.07 13.09 -11.77
C CYS A 391 -15.88 12.71 -12.66
N LYS A 392 -16.06 12.67 -14.00
CA LYS A 392 -14.97 12.44 -14.96
C LYS A 392 -13.92 13.54 -14.91
N ASN A 393 -14.34 14.80 -14.80
CA ASN A 393 -13.43 15.92 -14.67
C ASN A 393 -12.62 15.88 -13.37
N VAL A 394 -13.25 15.46 -12.25
CA VAL A 394 -12.54 15.21 -10.98
C VAL A 394 -11.52 14.08 -11.17
N GLN A 395 -11.91 12.94 -11.76
CA GLN A 395 -11.01 11.81 -12.02
C GLN A 395 -9.79 12.23 -12.86
N ASN A 396 -10.00 12.96 -13.96
CA ASN A 396 -8.92 13.42 -14.84
C ASN A 396 -7.94 14.34 -14.08
N LYS A 397 -8.47 15.28 -13.29
CA LYS A 397 -7.64 16.13 -12.42
C LYS A 397 -6.86 15.31 -11.38
N MET A 398 -7.45 14.28 -10.81
CA MET A 398 -6.76 13.38 -9.87
C MET A 398 -5.65 12.55 -10.52
N GLN A 399 -5.80 12.22 -11.81
CA GLN A 399 -4.76 11.52 -12.59
C GLN A 399 -3.61 12.45 -13.00
N GLU A 400 -3.91 13.70 -13.32
CA GLU A 400 -2.93 14.72 -13.70
C GLU A 400 -2.17 15.31 -12.49
N ASP A 401 -2.85 15.48 -11.35
CA ASP A 401 -2.28 16.01 -10.11
C ASP A 401 -2.22 14.94 -9.01
N LYS A 402 -1.04 14.32 -8.87
CA LYS A 402 -0.75 13.27 -7.88
C LYS A 402 -0.94 13.72 -6.41
N SER A 403 -1.10 15.03 -6.15
CA SER A 403 -1.36 15.55 -4.80
C SER A 403 -2.82 15.41 -4.35
N LEU A 404 -3.75 15.19 -5.28
CA LEU A 404 -5.19 15.06 -5.04
C LEU A 404 -5.66 13.62 -4.77
N ARG A 405 -4.74 12.63 -4.72
CA ARG A 405 -5.07 11.34 -4.10
C ARG A 405 -5.34 11.61 -2.63
N MET A 406 -6.61 11.62 -2.24
CA MET A 406 -7.08 11.77 -0.86
C MET A 406 -6.22 10.86 0.04
N ARG A 407 -5.36 11.49 0.84
CA ARG A 407 -4.36 10.77 1.63
C ARG A 407 -5.06 10.12 2.82
N VAL A 408 -5.10 8.80 2.83
CA VAL A 408 -5.27 8.06 4.09
C VAL A 408 -3.93 8.10 4.82
N GLY A 409 -3.80 9.06 5.74
CA GLY A 409 -2.73 9.12 6.75
C GLY A 409 -1.33 9.46 6.21
N GLY A 410 -0.91 10.72 6.40
CA GLY A 410 0.49 11.11 6.21
C GLY A 410 0.68 12.60 5.95
N GLU A 411 1.23 13.28 6.96
CA GLU A 411 1.68 14.68 7.13
C GLU A 411 1.62 15.70 5.97
N ASP A 412 1.24 16.91 6.36
CA ASP A 412 1.05 18.16 5.61
C ASP A 412 2.08 18.46 4.48
N PRO A 413 1.62 18.95 3.31
CA PRO A 413 2.48 19.67 2.38
C PRO A 413 2.68 21.12 2.86
N LYS A 414 3.89 21.45 3.34
CA LYS A 414 4.29 22.86 3.53
C LYS A 414 4.46 23.55 2.17
N GLY A 415 3.60 24.52 1.89
CA GLY A 415 3.71 25.29 0.65
C GLY A 415 2.78 26.47 0.41
N SER A 416 2.19 27.13 1.42
CA SER A 416 1.61 28.47 1.17
C SER A 416 1.90 29.45 2.30
N LYS A 417 2.75 30.42 1.96
CA LYS A 417 2.99 31.77 2.51
C LYS A 417 2.49 32.06 3.94
N ALA A 418 3.44 32.48 4.76
CA ALA A 418 3.26 33.09 6.08
C ALA A 418 2.17 34.17 6.10
N ALA A 419 1.25 34.05 7.06
CA ALA A 419 0.48 35.14 7.61
C ALA A 419 0.59 35.09 9.15
N ASN A 420 1.11 36.17 9.72
CA ASN A 420 1.16 36.42 11.16
C ASN A 420 -0.25 36.37 11.77
N GLY A 421 -0.36 35.78 12.97
CA GLY A 421 -1.44 36.09 13.90
C GLY A 421 -1.76 34.95 14.84
N ASN A 422 -1.71 35.23 16.14
CA ASN A 422 -2.33 34.44 17.20
C ASN A 422 -3.87 34.41 16.99
N SER A 423 -4.37 33.74 15.95
CA SER A 423 -5.78 33.75 15.59
C SER A 423 -6.52 32.74 16.48
N LYS A 424 -7.19 33.24 17.50
CA LYS A 424 -8.18 32.46 18.24
C LYS A 424 -9.39 32.26 17.33
N GLN A 425 -9.69 31.02 16.95
CA GLN A 425 -10.85 30.67 16.10
C GLN A 425 -11.90 29.96 16.95
N SER A 426 -13.18 30.03 16.56
CA SER A 426 -14.27 29.32 17.23
C SER A 426 -15.13 28.52 16.26
N ILE A 427 -15.73 27.44 16.74
CA ILE A 427 -16.70 26.61 16.04
C ILE A 427 -17.85 26.28 17.00
N ASP A 428 -19.08 26.50 16.54
CA ASP A 428 -20.30 26.18 17.27
C ASP A 428 -20.81 24.81 16.81
N LEU A 429 -20.86 23.83 17.73
CA LEU A 429 -21.33 22.47 17.49
C LEU A 429 -22.52 22.10 18.38
N LEU A 430 -23.25 23.09 18.91
CA LEU A 430 -24.50 22.84 19.63
C LEU A 430 -25.54 22.20 18.69
N GLY A 431 -26.19 21.14 19.15
CA GLY A 431 -27.10 20.29 18.38
C GLY A 431 -26.42 19.30 17.43
N VAL A 432 -25.07 19.24 17.38
CA VAL A 432 -24.33 18.33 16.49
C VAL A 432 -24.06 17.00 17.19
N LYS A 433 -24.71 15.94 16.71
CA LYS A 433 -24.61 14.58 17.28
C LYS A 433 -23.23 13.94 17.09
N CYS A 434 -22.81 13.10 18.04
CA CYS A 434 -21.65 12.23 17.89
C CYS A 434 -21.83 11.26 16.69
N PRO A 435 -20.77 10.92 15.93
CA PRO A 435 -19.38 11.38 16.09
C PRO A 435 -19.05 12.68 15.34
N PHE A 436 -20.04 13.35 14.72
CA PHE A 436 -19.82 14.48 13.82
C PHE A 436 -19.26 15.73 14.51
N ASN A 437 -19.54 15.91 15.80
CA ASN A 437 -18.93 16.98 16.60
C ASN A 437 -17.39 16.82 16.63
N TYR A 438 -16.89 15.63 16.94
CA TYR A 438 -15.46 15.33 16.91
C TYR A 438 -14.86 15.47 15.51
N VAL A 439 -15.52 14.93 14.48
CA VAL A 439 -15.02 15.02 13.09
C VAL A 439 -14.90 16.48 12.65
N LYS A 440 -15.91 17.31 12.93
CA LYS A 440 -15.86 18.75 12.61
C LYS A 440 -14.78 19.48 13.40
N THR A 441 -14.59 19.15 14.68
CA THR A 441 -13.48 19.70 15.48
C THR A 441 -12.12 19.33 14.87
N LYS A 442 -11.95 18.07 14.45
CA LYS A 442 -10.71 17.56 13.85
C LYS A 442 -10.38 18.25 12.53
N ILE A 443 -11.32 18.29 11.59
CA ILE A 443 -11.13 18.97 10.29
C ILE A 443 -10.76 20.44 10.51
N LYS A 444 -11.43 21.11 11.46
CA LYS A 444 -11.14 22.50 11.77
C LYS A 444 -9.71 22.67 12.30
N LEU A 445 -9.25 21.81 13.21
CA LEU A 445 -7.87 21.81 13.68
C LEU A 445 -6.87 21.51 12.55
N GLU A 446 -7.18 20.60 11.62
CA GLU A 446 -6.32 20.29 10.48
C GLU A 446 -6.09 21.52 9.58
N THR A 447 -7.10 22.37 9.40
CA THR A 447 -6.97 23.63 8.63
C THR A 447 -6.23 24.76 9.35
N MET A 448 -5.92 24.60 10.64
CA MET A 448 -5.29 25.64 11.45
C MET A 448 -3.75 25.50 11.52
N ALA A 449 -3.02 26.57 11.82
CA ALA A 449 -1.57 26.48 12.02
C ALA A 449 -1.23 25.82 13.38
N SER A 450 -0.13 25.06 13.45
CA SER A 450 0.36 24.49 14.72
C SER A 450 0.58 25.60 15.77
N GLY A 451 0.19 25.34 17.02
CA GLY A 451 0.20 26.30 18.13
C GLY A 451 -0.98 27.29 18.17
N SER A 452 -1.92 27.24 17.23
CA SER A 452 -3.13 28.07 17.27
C SER A 452 -4.22 27.49 18.18
N ILE A 453 -5.14 28.36 18.65
CA ILE A 453 -6.18 28.01 19.63
C ILE A 453 -7.55 27.97 18.95
N LEU A 454 -8.23 26.82 19.11
CA LEU A 454 -9.62 26.60 18.70
C LEU A 454 -10.54 26.55 19.93
N GLU A 455 -11.64 27.28 19.86
CA GLU A 455 -12.75 27.25 20.81
C GLU A 455 -13.93 26.47 20.20
N VAL A 456 -14.44 25.48 20.92
CA VAL A 456 -15.50 24.56 20.45
C VAL A 456 -16.65 24.58 21.46
N LEU A 457 -17.86 24.89 21.00
CA LEU A 457 -19.07 24.79 21.82
C LEU A 457 -19.73 23.43 21.61
N LEU A 458 -20.04 22.72 22.69
CA LEU A 458 -20.54 21.34 22.71
C LEU A 458 -21.77 21.23 23.62
N ASP A 459 -22.71 20.37 23.24
CA ASP A 459 -23.84 20.04 24.12
C ASP A 459 -23.38 19.25 25.35
N GLU A 460 -24.17 19.29 26.43
CA GLU A 460 -24.00 18.45 27.60
C GLU A 460 -24.21 16.96 27.27
N GLY A 461 -23.36 16.09 27.83
CA GLY A 461 -23.45 14.63 27.67
C GLY A 461 -22.34 14.07 26.78
N GLU A 462 -22.68 13.13 25.89
CA GLU A 462 -21.70 12.42 25.05
C GLU A 462 -20.75 13.35 24.27
N PRO A 463 -21.16 14.51 23.72
CA PRO A 463 -20.26 15.42 23.03
C PRO A 463 -19.16 16.01 23.93
N SER A 464 -19.52 16.51 25.12
CA SER A 464 -18.56 17.13 26.04
C SER A 464 -17.63 16.12 26.70
N GLU A 465 -17.99 14.83 26.74
CA GLU A 465 -17.13 13.74 27.24
C GLU A 465 -16.19 13.17 26.16
N ASN A 466 -16.71 12.91 24.95
CA ASN A 466 -15.98 12.15 23.93
C ASN A 466 -15.04 13.02 23.08
N VAL A 467 -15.43 14.26 22.77
CA VAL A 467 -14.63 15.15 21.90
C VAL A 467 -13.27 15.49 22.54
N PRO A 468 -13.18 15.92 23.82
CA PRO A 468 -11.87 16.21 24.42
C PRO A 468 -10.94 14.98 24.48
N ARG A 469 -11.52 13.80 24.76
CA ARG A 469 -10.76 12.53 24.82
C ARG A 469 -10.19 12.15 23.46
N SER A 470 -11.02 12.25 22.41
CA SER A 470 -10.63 11.88 21.05
C SER A 470 -9.58 12.86 20.48
N ILE A 471 -9.74 14.16 20.74
CA ILE A 471 -8.76 15.19 20.36
C ILE A 471 -7.41 15.01 21.07
N LYS A 472 -7.43 14.58 22.34
CA LYS A 472 -6.20 14.24 23.07
C LYS A 472 -5.52 12.99 22.51
N ASN A 473 -6.29 11.99 22.07
CA ASN A 473 -5.76 10.79 21.41
C ASN A 473 -5.13 11.11 20.04
N ASP A 474 -5.65 12.12 19.33
CA ASP A 474 -5.07 12.66 18.09
C ASP A 474 -3.80 13.51 18.32
N GLY A 475 -3.36 13.65 19.58
CA GLY A 475 -2.11 14.34 19.93
C GLY A 475 -2.23 15.84 20.15
N HIS A 476 -3.42 16.43 20.02
CA HIS A 476 -3.66 17.85 20.31
C HIS A 476 -3.79 18.13 21.81
N LYS A 477 -3.50 19.37 22.21
CA LYS A 477 -3.51 19.77 23.62
C LYS A 477 -4.84 20.42 23.98
N VAL A 478 -5.62 19.73 24.81
CA VAL A 478 -6.83 20.31 25.42
C VAL A 478 -6.40 21.28 26.53
N VAL A 479 -6.69 22.57 26.34
CA VAL A 479 -6.30 23.66 27.24
C VAL A 479 -7.31 23.82 28.38
N SER A 480 -8.61 23.79 28.08
CA SER A 480 -9.66 23.89 29.10
C SER A 480 -11.00 23.35 28.59
N LEU A 481 -11.85 22.91 29.51
CA LEU A 481 -13.25 22.58 29.27
C LEU A 481 -14.08 23.23 30.38
N THR A 482 -14.95 24.18 30.03
CA THR A 482 -15.75 24.93 31.01
C THR A 482 -17.21 24.95 30.62
N GLU A 483 -18.10 24.80 31.59
CA GLU A 483 -19.54 24.92 31.37
C GLU A 483 -19.96 26.40 31.45
N GLU A 484 -20.61 26.90 30.40
CA GLU A 484 -21.14 28.27 30.32
C GLU A 484 -22.56 28.22 29.74
N ASN A 485 -23.55 28.82 30.42
CA ASN A 485 -24.92 28.98 29.92
C ASN A 485 -25.58 27.69 29.36
N GLY A 486 -25.38 26.54 30.02
CA GLY A 486 -26.01 25.27 29.65
C GLY A 486 -25.35 24.52 28.49
N HIS A 487 -24.11 24.90 28.12
CA HIS A 487 -23.29 24.18 27.16
C HIS A 487 -21.82 24.16 27.58
N TYR A 488 -21.03 23.28 26.96
CA TYR A 488 -19.61 23.11 27.25
C TYR A 488 -18.75 23.83 26.24
N LYS A 489 -17.76 24.54 26.74
CA LYS A 489 -16.77 25.28 25.97
C LYS A 489 -15.42 24.60 26.09
N LEU A 490 -14.98 23.96 25.01
CA LEU A 490 -13.70 23.27 24.90
C LEU A 490 -12.68 24.17 24.19
N ILE A 491 -11.52 24.38 24.80
CA ILE A 491 -10.38 25.09 24.19
C ILE A 491 -9.29 24.09 23.86
N VAL A 492 -8.87 24.06 22.60
CA VAL A 492 -7.85 23.15 22.07
C VAL A 492 -6.72 23.95 21.42
N GLU A 493 -5.48 23.62 21.77
CA GLU A 493 -4.26 24.10 21.13
C GLU A 493 -3.79 23.03 20.13
N LYS A 494 -3.64 23.41 18.86
CA LYS A 494 -3.16 22.51 17.81
C LYS A 494 -1.70 22.14 18.09
N ALA A 495 -1.42 20.83 18.04
CA ALA A 495 -0.09 20.25 18.18
C ALA A 495 0.89 20.75 17.11
#